data_AF-A0A9C8ALS8-F1
#
_entry.id   AF-A0A9C8ALS8-F1
#
_cell.length_a   1.000
_cell.length_b   1.000
_cell.length_c   1.000
_cell.angle_alpha   90.00
_cell.angle_beta   90.00
_cell.angle_gamma   90.00
#
_symmetry.space_group_name_H-M   'P 1'
#
loop_
_entity.id
_entity.type
_entity.pdbx_description
1 polymer ?
#
loop_
_entity_poly.entity_id
_entity_poly.type
_entity_poly.pdbx_seq_one_letter_code
_entity_poly.pdbx_strand_id
1 'polypeptide(L)'
;YNPNIHPYTEHQRRLEALREYAARISLPLIEEPGYEMVCFLRRVAGRERFRERCRICYEMRLRRTAERARERGFDAFTTTLLISPYQDQDAIREIGGRLAQETGVEFFFENFRRGWAERGRISKEHNLYRQQYCGCIYSEWERYDQEGVRVFWAGEKGCQSP
;
A
#
# COMPACT_ATOMS: atom_id res chain seq x y z
N TYR A 1 1.34 3.11 8.25
CA TYR A 1 0.59 1.84 8.42
C TYR A 1 0.64 1.02 7.13
N ASN A 2 1.31 -0.14 7.13
CA ASN A 2 1.51 -0.98 5.95
C ASN A 2 1.34 -2.48 6.26
N PRO A 3 0.14 -2.92 6.69
CA PRO A 3 -0.07 -4.29 7.15
C PRO A 3 0.08 -5.34 6.04
N ASN A 4 0.02 -4.90 4.78
CA ASN A 4 0.10 -5.74 3.59
C ASN A 4 1.54 -6.08 3.16
N ILE A 5 2.57 -5.47 3.74
CA ILE A 5 3.94 -5.64 3.24
C ILE A 5 4.53 -6.92 3.84
N HIS A 6 4.87 -7.86 2.98
CA HIS A 6 5.40 -9.18 3.29
C HIS A 6 6.63 -9.50 2.44
N PRO A 7 7.54 -10.34 2.94
CA PRO A 7 7.63 -10.82 4.33
C PRO A 7 7.96 -9.67 5.32
N TYR A 8 8.00 -9.95 6.63
CA TYR A 8 8.32 -8.95 7.64
C TYR A 8 9.67 -8.24 7.38
N THR A 9 10.63 -8.93 6.78
CA THR A 9 11.91 -8.35 6.38
C THR A 9 11.76 -7.26 5.30
N GLU A 10 10.86 -7.42 4.35
CA GLU A 10 10.52 -6.37 3.36
C GLU A 10 9.84 -5.18 4.04
N HIS A 11 8.95 -5.44 5.01
CA HIS A 11 8.33 -4.38 5.81
C HIS A 11 9.39 -3.55 6.54
N GLN A 12 10.34 -4.21 7.22
CA GLN A 12 11.42 -3.52 7.93
C GLN A 12 12.33 -2.75 6.99
N ARG A 13 12.72 -3.32 5.85
CA ARG A 13 13.56 -2.62 4.85
C ARG A 13 12.90 -1.34 4.34
N ARG A 14 11.60 -1.38 4.04
CA ARG A 14 10.87 -0.20 3.57
C ARG A 14 10.66 0.84 4.68
N LEU A 15 10.44 0.38 5.92
CA LEU A 15 10.30 1.28 7.07
C LEU A 15 11.61 1.99 7.37
N GLU A 16 12.73 1.26 7.38
CA GLU A 16 14.04 1.85 7.64
C GLU A 16 14.44 2.86 6.55
N ALA A 17 14.23 2.51 5.27
CA ALA A 17 14.46 3.45 4.18
C ALA A 17 13.59 4.72 4.29
N LEU A 18 12.35 4.59 4.79
CA LEU A 18 11.49 5.75 5.06
C LEU A 18 12.00 6.59 6.24
N ARG A 19 12.45 5.95 7.33
CA ARG A 19 13.04 6.64 8.49
C ARG A 19 14.28 7.43 8.11
N GLU A 20 15.22 6.79 7.43
CA GLU A 20 16.45 7.42 6.95
C GLU A 20 16.15 8.63 6.05
N TYR A 21 15.21 8.47 5.11
CA TYR A 21 14.83 9.55 4.22
C TYR A 21 14.12 10.69 4.95
N ALA A 22 13.15 10.38 5.81
CA ALA A 22 12.43 11.37 6.59
C ALA A 22 13.36 12.18 7.50
N ALA A 23 14.30 11.52 8.17
CA ALA A 23 15.32 12.18 8.99
C ALA A 23 16.20 13.12 8.15
N ARG A 24 16.62 12.68 6.95
CA ARG A 24 17.47 13.48 6.05
C ARG A 24 16.82 14.79 5.60
N ILE A 25 15.51 14.78 5.36
CA ILE A 25 14.76 15.97 4.90
C ILE A 25 14.00 16.67 6.03
N SER A 26 14.26 16.30 7.29
CA SER A 26 13.56 16.82 8.47
C SER A 26 12.03 16.72 8.36
N LEU A 27 11.52 15.64 7.75
CA LEU A 27 10.10 15.36 7.66
C LEU A 27 9.61 14.69 8.95
N PRO A 28 8.63 15.27 9.68
CA PRO A 28 8.04 14.62 10.84
C PRO A 28 7.41 13.28 10.45
N LEU A 29 7.85 12.20 11.10
CA LEU A 29 7.39 10.85 10.83
C LEU A 29 6.55 10.32 12.00
N ILE A 30 5.30 9.98 11.72
CA ILE A 30 4.41 9.28 12.65
C ILE A 30 4.32 7.83 12.20
N GLU A 31 4.85 6.91 13.00
CA GLU A 31 4.76 5.48 12.75
C GLU A 31 3.55 4.90 13.48
N GLU A 32 2.79 4.05 12.77
CA GLU A 32 1.78 3.23 13.44
C GLU A 32 2.46 2.03 14.08
N PRO A 33 2.26 1.80 15.39
CA PRO A 33 2.87 0.67 16.07
C PRO A 33 2.31 -0.65 15.54
N GLY A 34 3.15 -1.68 15.62
CA GLY A 34 2.76 -3.05 15.28
C GLY A 34 2.83 -3.38 13.78
N TYR A 35 2.45 -4.62 13.49
CA TYR A 35 2.47 -5.20 12.14
C TYR A 35 1.27 -6.14 12.01
N GLU A 36 0.14 -5.60 11.56
CA GLU A 36 -1.16 -6.29 11.53
C GLU A 36 -1.31 -7.26 10.34
N MET A 37 -0.30 -8.07 10.09
CA MET A 37 -0.26 -9.06 9.01
C MET A 37 -1.47 -10.00 9.05
N VAL A 38 -1.81 -10.54 10.23
CA VAL A 38 -2.92 -11.48 10.41
C VAL A 38 -4.25 -10.82 10.02
N CYS A 39 -4.46 -9.56 10.39
CA CYS A 39 -5.67 -8.81 10.02
C CYS A 39 -5.76 -8.60 8.51
N PHE A 40 -4.64 -8.29 7.86
CA PHE A 40 -4.61 -8.18 6.40
C PHE A 40 -4.95 -9.50 5.72
N LEU A 41 -4.28 -10.60 6.09
CA LEU A 41 -4.49 -11.92 5.49
C LEU A 41 -5.92 -12.42 5.67
N ARG A 42 -6.51 -12.25 6.85
CA ARG A 42 -7.93 -12.61 7.11
C ARG A 42 -8.90 -11.84 6.22
N ARG A 43 -8.64 -10.56 5.95
CA ARG A 43 -9.54 -9.72 5.14
C ARG A 43 -9.47 -10.04 3.66
N VAL A 44 -8.31 -10.45 3.16
CA VAL A 44 -8.09 -10.76 1.73
C VAL A 44 -8.32 -12.22 1.38
N ALA A 45 -8.42 -13.12 2.36
CA ALA A 45 -8.79 -14.52 2.13
C ALA A 45 -10.15 -14.62 1.41
N GLY A 46 -10.21 -15.39 0.33
CA GLY A 46 -11.33 -15.49 -0.60
C GLY A 46 -11.50 -14.30 -1.55
N ARG A 47 -10.60 -13.31 -1.51
CA ARG A 47 -10.58 -12.10 -2.36
C ARG A 47 -9.16 -11.78 -2.83
N GLU A 48 -8.38 -12.81 -3.12
CA GLU A 48 -6.95 -12.72 -3.43
C GLU A 48 -6.68 -12.16 -4.82
N ARG A 49 -7.67 -12.08 -5.71
CA ARG A 49 -7.48 -11.61 -7.09
C ARG A 49 -6.98 -10.17 -7.12
N PHE A 50 -6.18 -9.85 -8.14
CA PHE A 50 -5.69 -8.49 -8.33
C PHE A 50 -6.87 -7.52 -8.45
N ARG A 51 -6.70 -6.30 -7.94
CA ARG A 51 -7.74 -5.28 -7.69
C ARG A 51 -8.70 -5.59 -6.53
N GLU A 52 -9.19 -6.81 -6.37
CA GLU A 52 -10.06 -7.16 -5.22
C GLU A 52 -9.33 -7.00 -3.89
N ARG A 53 -8.20 -7.72 -3.71
CA ARG A 53 -7.34 -7.54 -2.53
C ARG A 53 -6.79 -6.13 -2.38
N CYS A 54 -6.59 -5.43 -3.51
CA CYS A 54 -6.00 -4.10 -3.52
C CYS A 54 -6.97 -3.07 -2.93
N ARG A 55 -8.28 -3.16 -3.22
CA ARG A 55 -9.30 -2.29 -2.60
C ARG A 55 -9.31 -2.44 -1.08
N ILE A 56 -9.19 -3.68 -0.58
CA ILE A 56 -9.08 -3.97 0.86
C ILE A 56 -7.81 -3.35 1.44
N CYS A 57 -6.67 -3.52 0.76
CA CYS A 57 -5.40 -2.89 1.17
C CYS A 57 -5.51 -1.36 1.25
N TYR A 58 -6.12 -0.72 0.25
CA TYR A 58 -6.31 0.73 0.21
C TYR A 58 -7.18 1.18 1.37
N GLU A 59 -8.32 0.53 1.60
CA GLU A 59 -9.23 0.87 2.69
C GLU A 59 -8.54 0.73 4.05
N MET A 60 -7.84 -0.38 4.31
CA MET A 60 -7.10 -0.55 5.57
C MET A 60 -6.10 0.58 5.78
N ARG A 61 -5.32 0.90 4.74
CA ARG A 61 -4.26 1.91 4.82
C ARG A 61 -4.81 3.32 4.99
N LEU A 62 -5.77 3.70 4.16
CA LEU A 62 -6.37 5.03 4.19
C LEU A 62 -7.19 5.25 5.45
N ARG A 63 -7.96 4.25 5.92
CA ARG A 63 -8.77 4.37 7.14
C ARG A 63 -7.89 4.68 8.35
N ARG A 64 -6.80 3.93 8.53
CA ARG A 64 -5.87 4.18 9.64
C ARG A 64 -5.21 5.56 9.55
N THR A 65 -4.83 5.99 8.34
CA THR A 65 -4.28 7.33 8.12
C THR A 65 -5.30 8.42 8.44
N ALA A 66 -6.56 8.28 8.01
CA ALA A 66 -7.63 9.24 8.27
C ALA A 66 -7.98 9.34 9.76
N GLU A 67 -8.06 8.20 10.45
CA GLU A 67 -8.24 8.15 11.91
C GLU A 67 -7.12 8.88 12.65
N ARG A 68 -5.85 8.60 12.29
CA ARG A 68 -4.70 9.28 12.90
C ARG A 68 -4.67 10.77 12.52
N ALA A 69 -5.09 11.12 11.31
CA ALA A 69 -5.19 12.52 10.89
C ALA A 69 -6.17 13.29 11.78
N ARG A 70 -7.35 12.71 12.03
CA ARG A 70 -8.36 13.25 12.94
C ARG A 70 -7.86 13.36 14.38
N GLU A 71 -7.26 12.29 14.91
CA GLU A 71 -6.69 12.26 16.27
C GLU A 71 -5.64 13.35 16.52
N ARG A 72 -4.96 13.80 15.46
CA ARG A 72 -3.87 14.79 15.52
C ARG A 72 -4.29 16.18 15.03
N GLY A 73 -5.53 16.35 14.59
CA GLY A 73 -6.06 17.62 14.10
C GLY A 73 -5.43 18.08 12.78
N PHE A 74 -5.06 17.16 11.89
CA PHE A 74 -4.64 17.53 10.53
C PHE A 74 -5.86 17.87 9.66
N ASP A 75 -5.71 18.83 8.74
CA ASP A 75 -6.79 19.27 7.84
C ASP A 75 -7.13 18.24 6.76
N ALA A 76 -6.11 17.53 6.27
CA ALA A 76 -6.23 16.58 5.18
C ALA A 76 -5.34 15.35 5.33
N PHE A 77 -5.70 14.27 4.64
CA PHE A 77 -4.86 13.09 4.46
C PHE A 77 -4.75 12.71 2.97
N THR A 78 -3.65 12.05 2.62
CA THR A 78 -3.41 11.53 1.26
C THR A 78 -2.60 10.23 1.30
N THR A 79 -2.22 9.71 0.13
CA THR A 79 -1.42 8.48 0.04
C THR A 79 -0.39 8.54 -1.08
N THR A 80 0.80 8.00 -0.79
CA THR A 80 1.86 7.82 -1.79
C THR A 80 1.51 6.79 -2.87
N LEU A 81 0.45 5.99 -2.68
CA LEU A 81 -0.05 5.07 -3.70
C LEU A 81 -0.43 5.77 -5.01
N LEU A 82 -0.79 7.05 -4.95
CA LEU A 82 -1.23 7.85 -6.09
C LEU A 82 -0.12 8.10 -7.14
N ILE A 83 1.15 7.85 -6.82
CA ILE A 83 2.25 7.97 -7.80
C ILE A 83 2.31 6.77 -8.76
N SER A 84 1.84 5.60 -8.34
CA SER A 84 2.11 4.35 -9.06
C SER A 84 1.11 4.12 -10.20
N PRO A 85 1.57 3.78 -11.42
CA PRO A 85 0.69 3.49 -12.55
C PRO A 85 -0.08 2.18 -12.38
N TYR A 86 0.40 1.29 -11.50
CA TYR A 86 -0.21 0.00 -11.23
C TYR A 86 -1.35 0.08 -10.21
N GLN A 87 -1.47 1.19 -9.47
CA GLN A 87 -2.53 1.38 -8.48
C GLN A 87 -3.77 1.96 -9.15
N ASP A 88 -4.92 1.54 -8.64
CA ASP A 88 -6.23 1.93 -9.13
C ASP A 88 -6.63 3.28 -8.53
N GLN A 89 -6.49 4.34 -9.33
CA GLN A 89 -6.71 5.73 -8.90
C GLN A 89 -8.16 5.99 -8.52
N ASP A 90 -9.10 5.41 -9.27
CA ASP A 90 -10.52 5.64 -9.04
C ASP A 90 -10.96 4.92 -7.77
N ALA A 91 -10.48 3.70 -7.54
CA ALA A 91 -10.69 3.00 -6.26
C ALA A 91 -10.11 3.78 -5.06
N ILE A 92 -8.90 4.35 -5.20
CA ILE A 92 -8.29 5.16 -4.14
C ILE A 92 -9.09 6.43 -3.89
N ARG A 93 -9.55 7.12 -4.96
CA ARG A 93 -10.36 8.34 -4.86
C ARG A 93 -11.69 8.07 -4.18
N GLU A 94 -12.38 7.01 -4.59
CA GLU A 94 -13.66 6.57 -4.02
C GLU A 94 -13.51 6.26 -2.53
N ILE A 95 -12.54 5.41 -2.16
CA ILE A 95 -12.30 5.00 -0.77
C ILE A 95 -11.90 6.20 0.08
N GLY A 96 -10.98 7.05 -0.41
CA GLY A 96 -10.53 8.24 0.29
C GLY A 96 -11.66 9.24 0.52
N GLY A 97 -12.49 9.51 -0.49
CA GLY A 97 -13.65 10.40 -0.37
C GLY A 97 -14.69 9.89 0.62
N ARG A 98 -14.99 8.58 0.62
CA ARG A 98 -15.88 7.97 1.63
C ARG A 98 -15.30 8.12 3.04
N LEU A 99 -14.02 7.82 3.23
CA LEU A 99 -13.36 7.95 4.54
C LEU A 99 -13.29 9.41 5.02
N ALA A 100 -13.17 10.37 4.10
CA ALA A 100 -13.22 11.78 4.43
C ALA A 100 -14.59 12.17 5.04
N GLN A 101 -15.68 11.68 4.46
CA GLN A 101 -17.03 11.88 5.01
C GLN A 101 -17.19 11.20 6.38
N GLU A 102 -16.67 9.99 6.56
CA GLU A 102 -16.77 9.24 7.82
C GLU A 102 -15.93 9.86 8.96
N THR A 103 -14.78 10.44 8.65
CA THR A 103 -13.81 10.92 9.65
C THR A 103 -13.86 12.44 9.85
N GLY A 104 -14.40 13.19 8.89
CA GLY A 104 -14.39 14.65 8.89
C GLY A 104 -13.05 15.27 8.50
N VAL A 105 -12.11 14.48 7.96
CA VAL A 105 -10.80 14.96 7.47
C VAL A 105 -10.79 14.93 5.96
N GLU A 106 -10.34 16.00 5.29
CA GLU A 106 -10.33 16.03 3.82
C GLU A 106 -9.42 14.96 3.21
N PHE A 107 -9.87 14.26 2.16
CA PHE A 107 -8.98 13.43 1.37
C PHE A 107 -8.42 14.24 0.20
N PHE A 108 -7.14 14.61 0.30
CA PHE A 108 -6.43 15.31 -0.75
C PHE A 108 -6.05 14.33 -1.87
N PHE A 109 -6.85 14.31 -2.93
CA PHE A 109 -6.57 13.54 -4.13
C PHE A 109 -5.76 14.37 -5.14
N GLU A 110 -4.61 13.84 -5.55
CA GLU A 110 -3.87 14.35 -6.70
C GLU A 110 -3.26 13.20 -7.51
N ASN A 111 -3.31 13.33 -8.84
CA ASN A 111 -2.68 12.36 -9.72
C ASN A 111 -1.15 12.59 -9.78
N PHE A 112 -0.42 11.97 -8.85
CA PHE A 112 1.04 12.08 -8.77
C PHE A 112 1.80 11.30 -9.85
N ARG A 113 1.13 10.61 -10.80
CA ARG A 113 1.80 9.82 -11.84
C ARG A 113 2.77 10.63 -12.70
N ARG A 114 2.60 11.96 -12.80
CA ARG A 114 3.58 12.86 -13.45
C ARG A 114 4.99 12.75 -12.83
N GLY A 115 5.08 12.49 -11.53
CA GLY A 115 6.34 12.27 -10.82
C GLY A 115 6.92 10.86 -11.00
N TRP A 116 6.19 9.93 -11.62
CA TRP A 116 6.62 8.54 -11.77
C TRP A 116 7.88 8.41 -12.61
N ALA A 117 8.02 9.19 -13.68
CA ALA A 117 9.20 9.17 -14.54
C ALA A 117 10.49 9.49 -13.77
N GLU A 118 10.37 10.37 -12.76
CA GLU A 118 11.50 10.90 -12.01
C GLU A 118 11.92 10.02 -10.82
N ARG A 119 11.05 9.08 -10.41
CA ARG A 119 11.28 8.22 -9.23
C ARG A 119 12.63 7.52 -9.25
N GLY A 120 13.10 7.12 -10.44
CA GLY A 120 14.35 6.37 -10.61
C GLY A 120 15.57 7.25 -10.36
N ARG A 121 15.52 8.51 -10.79
CA ARG A 121 16.58 9.49 -10.55
C ARG A 121 16.62 9.87 -9.06
N ILE A 122 15.47 10.26 -8.49
CA ILE A 122 15.33 10.64 -7.07
C ILE A 122 15.74 9.49 -6.14
N SER A 123 15.31 8.26 -6.43
CA SER A 123 15.69 7.09 -5.63
C SER A 123 17.20 6.82 -5.68
N LYS A 124 17.87 7.04 -6.82
CA LYS A 124 19.33 6.91 -6.90
C LYS A 124 20.05 8.03 -6.16
N GLU A 125 19.61 9.27 -6.36
CA GLU A 125 20.18 10.47 -5.72
C GLU A 125 20.15 10.36 -4.19
N HIS A 126 19.07 9.83 -3.64
CA HIS A 126 18.91 9.65 -2.20
C HIS A 126 19.26 8.24 -1.70
N ASN A 127 19.82 7.37 -2.54
CA ASN A 127 20.14 5.98 -2.21
C ASN A 127 18.97 5.22 -1.55
N LEU A 128 17.74 5.45 -2.02
CA LEU A 128 16.53 4.86 -1.47
C LEU A 128 16.37 3.41 -1.90
N TYR A 129 15.93 2.57 -0.98
CA TYR A 129 15.52 1.20 -1.28
C TYR A 129 14.43 1.15 -2.37
N ARG A 130 14.68 0.37 -3.42
CA ARG A 130 13.77 0.22 -4.57
C ARG A 130 12.94 -1.05 -4.47
N GLN A 131 11.64 -0.84 -4.25
CA GLN A 131 10.63 -1.88 -4.14
C GLN A 131 10.41 -2.56 -5.50
N GLN A 132 10.32 -3.90 -5.51
CA GLN A 132 10.17 -4.69 -6.73
C GLN A 132 8.72 -5.12 -7.01
N TYR A 133 7.86 -5.03 -5.99
CA TYR A 133 6.44 -5.39 -6.01
C TYR A 133 5.68 -4.51 -5.01
N CYS A 134 4.34 -4.51 -5.03
CA CYS A 134 3.57 -3.58 -4.18
C CYS A 134 3.75 -3.85 -2.68
N GLY A 135 4.17 -5.06 -2.32
CA GLY A 135 4.52 -5.48 -0.98
C GLY A 135 3.71 -6.67 -0.50
N CYS A 136 2.53 -6.96 -1.05
CA CYS A 136 1.76 -8.12 -0.59
C CYS A 136 2.31 -9.44 -1.12
N ILE A 137 2.12 -10.51 -0.35
CA ILE A 137 2.58 -11.87 -0.67
C ILE A 137 2.07 -12.33 -2.05
N TYR A 138 0.85 -11.94 -2.42
CA TYR A 138 0.30 -12.22 -3.74
C TYR A 138 1.06 -11.50 -4.86
N SER A 139 1.43 -10.23 -4.65
CA SER A 139 2.22 -9.49 -5.66
C SER A 139 3.68 -9.95 -5.73
N GLU A 140 4.20 -10.55 -4.66
CA GLU A 140 5.49 -11.23 -4.68
C GLU A 140 5.41 -12.52 -5.50
N TRP A 141 4.42 -13.37 -5.20
CA TRP A 141 4.15 -14.60 -5.94
C TRP A 141 3.90 -14.34 -7.42
N GLU A 142 3.03 -13.38 -7.76
CA GLU A 142 2.76 -12.97 -9.15
C GLU A 142 3.98 -12.45 -9.89
N ARG A 143 4.96 -11.90 -9.18
CA ARG A 143 6.20 -11.45 -9.78
C ARG A 143 7.14 -12.61 -10.10
N TYR A 144 7.28 -13.57 -9.20
CA TYR A 144 8.33 -14.59 -9.25
C TYR A 144 7.87 -15.94 -9.83
N ASP A 145 6.58 -16.25 -9.82
CA ASP A 145 6.02 -17.52 -10.27
C ASP A 145 4.85 -17.30 -11.24
N GLN A 146 5.16 -16.77 -12.41
CA GLN A 146 4.15 -16.46 -13.44
C GLN A 146 3.42 -17.71 -13.93
N GLU A 147 4.12 -18.84 -14.02
CA GLU A 147 3.53 -20.10 -14.46
C GLU A 147 2.59 -20.68 -13.39
N GLY A 148 2.99 -20.70 -12.11
CA GLY A 148 2.10 -21.13 -11.04
C GLY A 148 0.88 -20.23 -10.89
N VAL A 149 1.02 -18.92 -11.07
CA VAL A 149 -0.12 -17.99 -11.17
C VAL A 149 -1.05 -18.36 -12.32
N ARG A 150 -0.52 -18.62 -13.50
CA ARG A 150 -1.30 -19.00 -14.68
C ARG A 150 -2.11 -20.27 -14.43
N VAL A 151 -1.46 -21.31 -13.92
CA VAL A 151 -2.08 -22.60 -13.60
C VAL A 151 -3.16 -22.48 -12.52
N PHE A 152 -2.88 -21.72 -11.45
CA PHE A 152 -3.84 -21.53 -10.35
C PHE A 152 -5.12 -20.83 -10.82
N TRP A 153 -5.00 -19.71 -11.54
CA TRP A 153 -6.15 -18.94 -12.00
C TRP A 153 -6.87 -19.55 -13.20
N ALA A 154 -6.22 -20.47 -13.94
CA ALA A 154 -6.88 -21.27 -14.97
C ALA A 154 -7.84 -22.33 -14.38
N GLY A 155 -7.88 -22.50 -13.06
CA GLY A 155 -8.75 -23.48 -12.39
C GLY A 155 -8.18 -24.91 -12.39
N GLU A 156 -6.95 -25.11 -12.87
CA GLU A 156 -6.29 -26.41 -12.90
C GLU A 156 -5.83 -26.86 -11.50
N LYS A 157 -5.65 -25.89 -10.58
CA LYS A 157 -5.32 -26.11 -9.16
C LYS A 157 -6.05 -25.09 -8.29
N GLY A 158 -7.37 -25.19 -8.17
CA GLY A 158 -8.12 -24.38 -7.21
C GLY A 158 -7.92 -24.85 -5.77
N CYS A 159 -7.83 -23.92 -4.82
CA CYS A 159 -8.12 -24.25 -3.42
C CYS A 159 -9.60 -24.66 -3.34
N GLN A 160 -9.88 -25.96 -3.32
CA GLN A 160 -11.20 -26.44 -2.95
C GLN A 160 -11.47 -25.95 -1.53
N SER A 161 -12.55 -25.18 -1.36
CA SER A 161 -13.05 -24.84 -0.03
C SER A 161 -13.27 -26.14 0.75
N PRO A 162 -12.90 -26.22 2.04
CA PRO A 162 -13.33 -27.33 2.88
C PRO A 162 -14.86 -27.38 3.02
#